data_AF-A0A959CIC4-F1
#
_entry.id   AF-A0A959CIC4-F1
#
_cell.length_a   1.000
_cell.length_b   1.000
_cell.length_c   1.000
_cell.angle_alpha   90.00
_cell.angle_beta   90.00
_cell.angle_gamma   90.00
#
_symmetry.space_group_name_H-M   'P 1'
#
loop_
_entity.id
_entity.type
_entity.pdbx_description
1 polymer ?
#
loop_
_entity_poly.entity_id
_entity_poly.type
_entity_poly.pdbx_seq_one_letter_code
_entity_poly.pdbx_strand_id
1 'polypeptide(L)'
;MLTSGVEPANLPFLPNPGAGALLAGCRHWQSAALGASSGSAVFDSCSLGAVSITEQQPLSSYVTDDYFLAFADMCGDGEIITQINAAPANGGWAGLEVREDTVSSARKFGLRTQTGTIAQPFIRPTAGQAMTLLSFVKPPHQWLKVSRSGDYFTAYTSSDGSFWVFAYAATLALPECVKAG
;
A
#
# COMPACT_ATOMS: atom_id res chain seq x y z
N MET A 1 4.93 36.12 24.64
CA MET A 1 6.01 35.99 23.65
C MET A 1 7.09 35.12 24.29
N LEU A 2 7.01 33.80 24.06
CA LEU A 2 8.08 32.83 24.27
C LEU A 2 7.94 31.80 23.16
N THR A 3 9.03 31.59 22.45
CA THR A 3 9.15 30.89 21.17
C THR A 3 9.63 29.46 21.35
N SER A 4 9.23 28.63 20.39
CA SER A 4 9.95 27.48 19.80
C SER A 4 10.47 26.36 20.69
N GLY A 5 9.97 25.15 20.40
CA GLY A 5 10.67 23.89 20.55
C GLY A 5 10.05 22.87 19.59
N VAL A 6 10.48 22.90 18.33
CA VAL A 6 10.20 21.87 17.32
C VAL A 6 11.30 20.83 17.43
N GLU A 7 10.93 19.55 17.53
CA GLU A 7 11.65 18.49 16.80
C GLU A 7 10.67 17.32 16.50
N PRO A 8 10.55 16.89 15.23
CA PRO A 8 9.81 15.71 14.84
C PRO A 8 10.76 14.51 14.73
N ALA A 9 10.55 13.45 15.51
CA ALA A 9 11.24 12.19 15.29
C ALA A 9 10.36 11.28 14.43
N ASN A 10 10.65 11.26 13.13
CA ASN A 10 10.36 10.14 12.24
C ASN A 10 10.80 8.84 12.90
N LEU A 11 9.86 7.94 13.19
CA LEU A 11 10.17 6.54 13.42
C LEU A 11 9.66 5.74 12.21
N PRO A 12 10.53 5.01 11.49
CA PRO A 12 10.05 4.05 10.52
C PRO A 12 9.28 2.95 11.26
N PHE A 13 8.13 2.57 10.70
CA PHE A 13 7.24 1.53 11.19
C PHE A 13 8.03 0.25 11.49
N LEU A 14 7.99 -0.24 12.73
CA LEU A 14 8.39 -1.61 13.07
C LEU A 14 7.12 -2.40 13.38
N PRO A 15 6.69 -3.29 12.48
CA PRO A 15 5.65 -4.27 12.79
C PRO A 15 6.09 -5.14 13.96
N ASN A 16 5.21 -5.19 14.96
CA ASN A 16 5.37 -5.94 16.19
C ASN A 16 5.53 -7.45 15.89
N PRO A 17 6.68 -8.08 16.17
CA PRO A 17 6.82 -9.51 15.94
C PRO A 17 6.09 -10.29 17.04
N GLY A 18 4.89 -10.77 16.71
CA GLY A 18 4.20 -11.79 17.49
C GLY A 18 5.10 -13.03 17.65
N ALA A 19 5.14 -13.57 18.87
CA ALA A 19 6.11 -14.55 19.33
C ALA A 19 6.21 -15.82 18.45
N GLY A 20 7.42 -16.14 17.99
CA GLY A 20 7.75 -17.46 17.42
C GLY A 20 8.98 -17.50 16.51
N ALA A 21 10.13 -17.87 17.09
CA ALA A 21 11.37 -18.36 16.44
C ALA A 21 12.29 -17.34 15.74
N LEU A 22 13.34 -16.95 16.47
CA LEU A 22 14.57 -16.33 15.99
C LEU A 22 15.47 -17.35 15.25
N LEU A 23 15.71 -17.13 13.96
CA LEU A 23 16.96 -17.47 13.28
C LEU A 23 17.37 -16.28 12.42
N ALA A 24 18.60 -15.80 12.62
CA ALA A 24 19.13 -14.56 12.07
C ALA A 24 19.14 -14.53 10.53
N GLY A 25 18.24 -13.74 9.97
CA GLY A 25 18.20 -13.32 8.57
C GLY A 25 16.99 -12.38 8.44
N CYS A 26 17.22 -11.12 8.10
CA CYS A 26 16.15 -10.13 8.02
C CYS A 26 14.95 -10.64 7.21
N ARG A 27 13.78 -10.69 7.84
CA ARG A 27 12.53 -10.90 7.15
C ARG A 27 11.55 -9.84 7.64
N HIS A 28 11.43 -8.78 6.86
CA HIS A 28 10.39 -7.80 7.09
C HIS A 28 9.58 -7.54 5.82
N TRP A 29 10.26 -7.33 4.70
CA TRP A 29 9.63 -7.14 3.40
C TRP A 29 9.91 -8.29 2.44
N GLN A 30 8.87 -8.66 1.71
CA GLN A 30 8.84 -9.73 0.71
C GLN A 30 8.32 -9.16 -0.60
N SER A 31 8.45 -9.90 -1.69
CA SER A 31 7.80 -9.56 -2.95
C SER A 31 7.11 -10.74 -3.58
N ALA A 32 6.01 -10.47 -4.29
CA ALA A 32 5.33 -11.46 -5.11
C ALA A 32 4.99 -10.86 -6.48
N ALA A 33 5.14 -11.70 -7.50
CA ALA A 33 4.44 -11.54 -8.76
C ALA A 33 3.01 -12.05 -8.55
N LEU A 34 2.03 -11.16 -8.63
CA LEU A 34 0.63 -11.55 -8.55
C LEU A 34 0.14 -11.93 -9.94
N GLY A 35 -0.62 -13.02 -10.03
CA GLY A 35 -1.17 -13.52 -11.29
C GLY A 35 -0.08 -13.87 -12.31
N ALA A 36 -0.34 -13.55 -13.58
CA ALA A 36 0.58 -13.79 -14.68
C ALA A 36 1.53 -12.60 -14.92
N SER A 37 1.89 -11.86 -13.86
CA SER A 37 2.82 -10.73 -13.97
C SER A 37 4.27 -11.17 -14.15
N SER A 38 5.04 -10.36 -14.88
CA SER A 38 6.50 -10.48 -15.00
C SER A 38 7.14 -9.11 -14.78
N GLY A 39 8.35 -9.12 -14.22
CA GLY A 39 8.91 -7.92 -13.62
C GLY A 39 9.85 -8.21 -12.47
N SER A 40 10.14 -7.19 -11.68
CA SER A 40 10.96 -7.29 -10.48
C SER A 40 10.59 -6.23 -9.45
N ALA A 41 10.88 -6.52 -8.19
CA ALA A 41 10.86 -5.55 -7.10
C ALA A 41 12.25 -5.51 -6.45
N VAL A 42 12.82 -4.32 -6.34
CA VAL A 42 14.15 -4.08 -5.74
C VAL A 42 13.99 -3.18 -4.54
N PHE A 43 14.35 -3.68 -3.37
CA PHE A 43 14.27 -3.00 -2.08
C PHE A 43 15.17 -3.70 -1.06
N ASP A 44 15.45 -3.03 0.05
CA ASP A 44 16.09 -3.64 1.22
C ASP A 44 15.02 -4.36 2.07
N SER A 45 15.17 -5.68 2.23
CA SER A 45 14.22 -6.53 2.95
C SER A 45 14.28 -6.37 4.47
N CYS A 46 15.34 -5.76 5.00
CA CYS A 46 15.54 -5.45 6.43
C CYS A 46 14.94 -4.11 6.84
N SER A 47 14.93 -3.13 5.93
CA SER A 47 14.48 -1.76 6.20
C SER A 47 13.90 -1.17 4.92
N LEU A 48 12.58 -0.91 4.90
CA LEU A 48 11.99 -0.29 3.72
C LEU A 48 12.46 1.16 3.60
N GLY A 49 13.37 1.38 2.66
CA GLY A 49 13.69 2.69 2.12
C GLY A 49 12.97 2.87 0.78
N ALA A 50 13.75 3.07 -0.28
CA ALA A 50 13.21 3.11 -1.64
C ALA A 50 12.83 1.71 -2.13
N VAL A 51 11.64 1.59 -2.72
CA VAL A 51 11.19 0.41 -3.45
C VAL A 51 11.11 0.76 -4.93
N SER A 52 11.71 -0.07 -5.79
CA SER A 52 11.59 0.05 -7.24
C SER A 52 10.90 -1.19 -7.81
N ILE A 53 9.71 -0.99 -8.35
CA ILE A 53 8.91 -2.03 -9.01
C ILE A 53 8.98 -1.79 -10.52
N THR A 54 9.34 -2.83 -11.28
CA THR A 54 9.30 -2.83 -12.74
C THR A 54 8.32 -3.88 -13.20
N GLU A 55 7.34 -3.47 -14.02
CA GLU A 55 6.34 -4.36 -14.59
C GLU A 55 6.52 -4.45 -16.11
N GLN A 56 6.44 -5.67 -16.63
CA GLN A 56 6.70 -5.95 -18.05
C GLN A 56 5.44 -6.45 -18.79
N GLN A 57 4.25 -6.37 -18.17
CA GLN A 57 3.01 -6.90 -18.74
C GLN A 57 1.92 -5.83 -18.89
N PRO A 58 1.03 -5.94 -19.89
CA PRO A 58 -0.13 -5.08 -20.02
C PRO A 58 -1.32 -5.55 -19.16
N LEU A 59 -1.90 -4.59 -18.43
CA LEU A 59 -3.23 -4.55 -17.80
C LEU A 59 -3.70 -5.76 -16.97
N SER A 60 -3.68 -5.59 -15.64
CA SER A 60 -4.52 -6.37 -14.72
C SER A 60 -6.00 -6.29 -15.12
N SER A 61 -6.71 -7.42 -15.12
CA SER A 61 -8.17 -7.38 -15.25
C SER A 61 -8.82 -6.85 -13.96
N TYR A 62 -10.12 -6.54 -13.99
CA TYR A 62 -10.81 -6.15 -12.76
C TYR A 62 -11.01 -7.33 -11.79
N VAL A 63 -10.89 -8.57 -12.28
CA VAL A 63 -11.12 -9.81 -11.52
C VAL A 63 -9.83 -10.52 -11.09
N THR A 64 -8.72 -10.28 -11.79
CA THR A 64 -7.39 -10.85 -11.53
C THR A 64 -6.33 -9.77 -11.45
N ASP A 65 -5.48 -9.89 -10.44
CA ASP A 65 -4.35 -9.01 -10.21
C ASP A 65 -3.13 -9.53 -10.94
N ASP A 66 -2.61 -8.73 -11.86
CA ASP A 66 -1.42 -9.03 -12.66
C ASP A 66 -0.40 -7.89 -12.51
N TYR A 67 0.19 -7.78 -11.30
CA TYR A 67 1.18 -6.76 -10.95
C TYR A 67 2.18 -7.27 -9.90
N PHE A 68 3.29 -6.56 -9.70
CA PHE A 68 4.26 -6.87 -8.65
C PHE A 68 3.92 -6.14 -7.35
N LEU A 69 4.04 -6.85 -6.24
CA LEU A 69 3.82 -6.30 -4.90
C LEU A 69 5.06 -6.53 -4.04
N ALA A 70 5.57 -5.47 -3.41
CA ALA A 70 6.46 -5.59 -2.26
C ALA A 70 5.61 -5.39 -1.00
N PHE A 71 5.66 -6.32 -0.04
CA PHE A 71 4.75 -6.32 1.11
C PHE A 71 5.40 -6.82 2.39
N ALA A 72 4.82 -6.43 3.52
CA ALA A 72 5.04 -7.00 4.84
C ALA A 72 3.73 -7.56 5.41
N ASP A 73 3.84 -8.40 6.43
CA ASP A 73 2.69 -8.84 7.21
C ASP A 73 2.26 -7.74 8.19
N MET A 74 0.99 -7.36 8.16
CA MET A 74 0.36 -6.45 9.12
C MET A 74 -0.77 -7.19 9.82
N CYS A 75 -0.66 -7.37 11.15
CA CYS A 75 -1.68 -8.04 11.95
C CYS A 75 -2.40 -7.03 12.85
N GLY A 76 -3.73 -7.05 12.82
CA GLY A 76 -4.57 -6.12 13.58
C GLY A 76 -4.60 -4.71 12.98
N ASP A 77 -4.78 -3.73 13.86
CA ASP A 77 -4.87 -2.31 13.50
C ASP A 77 -3.49 -1.77 13.11
N GLY A 78 -3.45 -0.88 12.12
CA GLY A 78 -2.19 -0.33 11.63
C GLY A 78 -2.37 0.59 10.43
N GLU A 79 -1.26 1.11 9.93
CA GLU A 79 -1.23 1.92 8.72
C GLU A 79 -0.02 1.58 7.86
N ILE A 80 -0.20 1.74 6.56
CA ILE A 80 0.89 1.72 5.58
C ILE A 80 0.89 3.07 4.86
N ILE A 81 2.10 3.62 4.71
CA ILE A 81 2.37 4.92 4.11
C ILE A 81 3.41 4.72 3.02
N THR A 82 3.21 5.37 1.87
CA THR A 82 4.21 5.38 0.80
C THR A 82 4.31 6.75 0.15
N GLN A 83 5.51 7.07 -0.36
CA GLN A 83 5.76 8.23 -1.21
C GLN A 83 6.05 7.76 -2.64
N ILE A 84 5.26 8.24 -3.59
CA ILE A 84 5.45 8.00 -5.02
C ILE A 84 6.44 9.05 -5.55
N ASN A 85 7.73 8.69 -5.55
CA ASN A 85 8.84 9.58 -5.91
C ASN A 85 8.92 9.94 -7.40
N ALA A 86 8.33 9.13 -8.26
CA ALA A 86 8.29 9.35 -9.70
C ALA A 86 6.93 8.95 -10.25
N ALA A 87 6.45 9.72 -11.23
CA ALA A 87 5.26 9.34 -11.99
C ALA A 87 5.49 7.97 -12.63
N PRO A 88 4.54 7.02 -12.50
CA PRO A 88 4.67 5.74 -13.17
C PRO A 88 4.76 5.94 -14.69
N ALA A 89 5.66 5.20 -15.34
CA ALA A 89 5.90 5.33 -16.77
C ALA A 89 4.62 5.04 -17.59
N ASN A 90 4.50 5.68 -18.76
CA ASN A 90 3.43 5.44 -19.74
C ASN A 90 1.99 5.61 -19.20
N GLY A 91 1.80 6.46 -18.18
CA GLY A 91 0.49 6.62 -17.53
C GLY A 91 0.10 5.42 -16.68
N GLY A 92 1.07 4.65 -16.17
CA GLY A 92 0.84 3.60 -15.20
C GLY A 92 0.30 4.14 -13.86
N TRP A 93 -0.03 3.22 -12.96
CA TRP A 93 -0.49 3.55 -11.61
C TRP A 93 0.47 2.95 -10.59
N ALA A 94 0.76 3.69 -9.53
CA ALA A 94 1.47 3.19 -8.37
C ALA A 94 0.69 3.55 -7.11
N GLY A 95 0.82 2.73 -6.08
CA GLY A 95 -0.01 2.85 -4.91
C GLY A 95 0.44 1.97 -3.78
N LEU A 96 -0.46 1.84 -2.82
CA LEU A 96 -0.37 0.88 -1.73
C LEU A 96 -1.70 0.14 -1.59
N GLU A 97 -1.64 -1.04 -1.01
CA GLU A 97 -2.77 -1.89 -0.74
C GLU A 97 -2.61 -2.69 0.54
N VAL A 98 -3.76 -3.12 1.05
CA VAL A 98 -3.89 -4.14 2.08
C VAL A 98 -4.75 -5.26 1.50
N ARG A 99 -4.22 -6.48 1.47
CA ARG A 99 -4.84 -7.65 0.84
C ARG A 99 -4.78 -8.88 1.73
N GLU A 100 -5.74 -9.79 1.59
CA GLU A 100 -5.82 -10.99 2.44
C GLU A 100 -4.62 -11.94 2.28
N ASP A 101 -4.13 -12.14 1.05
CA ASP A 101 -3.03 -13.04 0.73
C ASP A 101 -2.41 -12.67 -0.63
N THR A 102 -1.46 -13.45 -1.15
CA THR A 102 -0.80 -13.21 -2.46
C THR A 102 -1.50 -13.88 -3.65
N VAL A 103 -2.72 -14.40 -3.49
CA VAL A 103 -3.49 -14.96 -4.61
C VAL A 103 -4.02 -13.81 -5.48
N SER A 104 -3.98 -13.95 -6.81
CA SER A 104 -4.34 -12.87 -7.74
C SER A 104 -5.80 -12.38 -7.64
N SER A 105 -6.68 -13.19 -7.06
CA SER A 105 -8.10 -12.90 -6.89
C SER A 105 -8.46 -12.38 -5.49
N ALA A 106 -7.46 -12.16 -4.63
CA ALA A 106 -7.62 -11.81 -3.22
C ALA A 106 -8.50 -10.59 -2.98
N ARG A 107 -9.26 -10.63 -1.88
CA ARG A 107 -9.91 -9.46 -1.29
C ARG A 107 -8.87 -8.44 -0.87
N LYS A 108 -9.18 -7.17 -1.11
CA LYS A 108 -8.23 -6.07 -0.89
C LYS A 108 -8.90 -4.71 -0.77
N PHE A 109 -8.19 -3.78 -0.17
CA PHE A 109 -8.48 -2.35 -0.15
C PHE A 109 -7.19 -1.58 -0.41
N GLY A 110 -7.24 -0.53 -1.22
CA GLY A 110 -6.04 0.23 -1.52
C GLY A 110 -6.30 1.58 -2.16
N LEU A 111 -5.20 2.27 -2.43
CA LEU A 111 -5.18 3.59 -3.06
C LEU A 111 -4.02 3.67 -4.04
N ARG A 112 -4.29 4.14 -5.26
CA ARG A 112 -3.26 4.38 -6.28
C ARG A 112 -3.40 5.75 -6.93
N THR A 113 -2.32 6.21 -7.54
CA THR A 113 -2.21 7.49 -8.25
C THR A 113 -1.31 7.35 -9.46
N GLN A 114 -1.45 8.25 -10.44
CA GLN A 114 -0.49 8.47 -11.52
C GLN A 114 0.46 9.64 -11.19
N THR A 115 0.44 10.11 -9.94
CA THR A 115 0.91 11.43 -9.47
C THR A 115 0.04 12.58 -10.00
N GLY A 116 0.08 13.73 -9.33
CA GLY A 116 -0.81 14.85 -9.63
C GLY A 116 -2.06 14.87 -8.75
N THR A 117 -3.24 15.09 -9.33
CA THR A 117 -4.49 15.37 -8.57
C THR A 117 -5.45 14.20 -8.48
N ILE A 118 -5.26 13.13 -9.25
CA ILE A 118 -6.19 11.99 -9.26
C ILE A 118 -5.77 10.96 -8.21
N ALA A 119 -6.64 10.76 -7.24
CA ALA A 119 -6.56 9.68 -6.27
C ALA A 119 -7.58 8.61 -6.66
N GLN A 120 -7.12 7.36 -6.82
CA GLN A 120 -7.97 6.25 -7.24
C GLN A 120 -8.02 5.15 -6.16
N PRO A 121 -8.97 5.25 -5.20
CA PRO A 121 -9.26 4.16 -4.28
C PRO A 121 -9.80 2.94 -5.00
N PHE A 122 -9.52 1.77 -4.43
CA PHE A 122 -10.07 0.52 -4.92
C PHE A 122 -10.38 -0.48 -3.81
N ILE A 123 -11.35 -1.34 -4.10
CA ILE A 123 -11.77 -2.40 -3.18
C ILE A 123 -12.22 -3.65 -3.93
N ARG A 124 -11.79 -4.83 -3.48
CA ARG A 124 -12.37 -6.13 -3.85
C ARG A 124 -12.93 -6.77 -2.58
N PRO A 125 -14.26 -6.76 -2.36
CA PRO A 125 -14.85 -7.30 -1.14
C PRO A 125 -15.04 -8.82 -1.19
N THR A 126 -15.13 -9.40 -2.39
CA THR A 126 -15.33 -10.84 -2.59
C THR A 126 -14.23 -11.38 -3.49
N ALA A 127 -13.53 -12.43 -3.04
CA ALA A 127 -12.45 -13.03 -3.81
C ALA A 127 -12.96 -13.53 -5.18
N GLY A 128 -12.19 -13.29 -6.23
CA GLY A 128 -12.53 -13.67 -7.61
C GLY A 128 -13.64 -12.85 -8.27
N GLN A 129 -14.19 -11.84 -7.58
CA GLN A 129 -15.12 -10.88 -8.17
C GLN A 129 -14.38 -9.62 -8.65
N ALA A 130 -15.05 -8.86 -9.52
CA ALA A 130 -14.52 -7.61 -10.02
C ALA A 130 -14.31 -6.62 -8.87
N MET A 131 -13.13 -6.00 -8.81
CA MET A 131 -12.87 -4.89 -7.91
C MET A 131 -13.65 -3.66 -8.36
N THR A 132 -14.04 -2.83 -7.40
CA THR A 132 -14.56 -1.48 -7.65
C THR A 132 -13.41 -0.49 -7.64
N LEU A 133 -13.41 0.41 -8.62
CA LEU A 133 -12.47 1.52 -8.76
C LEU A 133 -13.24 2.84 -8.73
N LEU A 134 -12.75 3.78 -7.93
CA LEU A 134 -13.33 5.11 -7.80
C LEU A 134 -12.27 6.15 -8.13
N SER A 135 -12.64 7.26 -8.76
CA SER A 135 -11.69 8.33 -9.08
C SER A 135 -12.16 9.62 -8.41
N PHE A 136 -11.29 10.20 -7.59
CA PHE A 136 -11.55 11.48 -6.93
C PHE A 136 -10.46 12.49 -7.27
N VAL A 137 -10.87 13.74 -7.48
CA VAL A 137 -9.95 14.87 -7.58
C VAL A 137 -9.56 15.29 -6.16
N LYS A 138 -8.26 15.36 -5.90
CA LYS A 138 -7.64 15.80 -4.65
C LYS A 138 -6.57 16.85 -4.95
N PRO A 139 -6.12 17.63 -3.96
CA PRO A 139 -4.93 18.44 -4.12
C PRO A 139 -3.75 17.60 -4.64
N PRO A 140 -2.77 18.22 -5.35
CA PRO A 140 -1.58 17.52 -5.79
C PRO A 140 -0.92 16.74 -4.66
N HIS A 141 -0.67 15.46 -4.87
CA HIS A 141 -0.16 14.56 -3.85
C HIS A 141 0.89 13.61 -4.41
N GLN A 142 1.78 13.19 -3.52
CA GLN A 142 2.79 12.16 -3.75
C GLN A 142 2.82 11.15 -2.60
N TRP A 143 2.23 11.48 -1.45
CA TRP A 143 2.11 10.59 -0.32
C TRP A 143 0.72 9.96 -0.32
N LEU A 144 0.69 8.66 -0.09
CA LEU A 144 -0.54 7.88 0.09
C LEU A 144 -0.48 7.20 1.45
N LYS A 145 -1.66 6.99 2.05
CA LYS A 145 -1.80 6.25 3.29
C LYS A 145 -3.06 5.40 3.26
N VAL A 146 -2.96 4.18 3.76
CA VAL A 146 -4.11 3.35 4.13
C VAL A 146 -3.99 2.98 5.60
N SER A 147 -5.05 3.22 6.37
CA SER A 147 -5.14 2.86 7.78
C SER A 147 -6.27 1.85 7.98
N ARG A 148 -6.01 0.82 8.78
CA ARG A 148 -6.95 -0.22 9.20
C ARG A 148 -7.28 -0.06 10.68
N SER A 149 -8.57 -0.08 11.02
CA SER A 149 -9.04 -0.31 12.38
C SER A 149 -10.17 -1.34 12.39
N GLY A 150 -9.87 -2.54 12.88
CA GLY A 150 -10.70 -3.73 12.71
C GLY A 150 -10.98 -4.02 11.24
N ASP A 151 -12.26 -3.94 10.87
CA ASP A 151 -12.74 -4.11 9.48
C ASP A 151 -12.91 -2.78 8.74
N TYR A 152 -12.59 -1.64 9.37
CA TYR A 152 -12.75 -0.32 8.78
C TYR A 152 -11.43 0.18 8.18
N PHE A 153 -11.45 0.43 6.88
CA PHE A 153 -10.30 0.91 6.13
C PHE A 153 -10.51 2.34 5.67
N THR A 154 -9.48 3.17 5.82
CA THR A 154 -9.47 4.56 5.37
C THR A 154 -8.25 4.83 4.52
N ALA A 155 -8.45 5.54 3.42
CA ALA A 155 -7.42 5.95 2.48
C ALA A 155 -7.25 7.47 2.52
N TYR A 156 -6.00 7.94 2.49
CA TYR A 156 -5.64 9.35 2.52
C TYR A 156 -4.56 9.67 1.48
N THR A 157 -4.52 10.94 1.11
CA THR A 157 -3.49 11.54 0.25
C THR A 157 -2.79 12.67 0.98
N SER A 158 -1.53 12.94 0.65
CA SER A 158 -0.79 14.09 1.20
C SER A 158 0.24 14.63 0.21
N SER A 159 0.50 15.94 0.28
CA SER A 159 1.56 16.61 -0.45
C SER A 159 2.92 16.52 0.26
N ASP A 160 2.91 16.43 1.59
CA ASP A 160 4.09 16.59 2.46
C ASP A 160 4.34 15.45 3.44
N GLY A 161 3.46 14.44 3.48
CA GLY A 161 3.56 13.29 4.38
C GLY A 161 3.17 13.58 5.82
N SER A 162 2.75 14.81 6.14
CA SER A 162 2.38 15.25 7.49
C SER A 162 0.90 15.62 7.59
N PHE A 163 0.37 16.33 6.58
CA PHE A 163 -1.05 16.70 6.51
C PHE A 163 -1.82 15.77 5.58
N TRP A 164 -2.78 15.03 6.12
CA TRP A 164 -3.51 13.98 5.41
C TRP A 164 -4.91 14.42 5.00
N VAL A 165 -5.21 14.34 3.71
CA VAL A 165 -6.52 14.62 3.11
C VAL A 165 -7.25 13.31 2.87
N PHE A 166 -8.45 13.17 3.43
CA PHE A 166 -9.31 12.00 3.24
C PHE A 166 -9.58 11.73 1.76
N ALA A 167 -9.37 10.50 1.32
CA ALA A 167 -9.67 10.03 -0.03
C ALA A 167 -10.94 9.18 -0.07
N TYR A 168 -10.99 8.11 0.74
CA TYR A 168 -12.11 7.16 0.75
C TYR A 168 -12.09 6.28 1.99
N ALA A 169 -13.21 5.65 2.32
CA ALA A 169 -13.28 4.62 3.35
C ALA A 169 -14.26 3.52 2.97
N ALA A 170 -14.03 2.33 3.50
CA ALA A 170 -14.94 1.20 3.37
C ALA A 170 -14.79 0.23 4.55
N THR A 171 -15.85 -0.53 4.80
CA THR A 171 -15.79 -1.69 5.69
C THR A 171 -15.52 -2.94 4.86
N LEU A 172 -14.49 -3.69 5.23
CA LEU A 172 -14.10 -4.95 4.61
C LEU A 172 -13.53 -5.89 5.67
N ALA A 173 -14.20 -7.01 5.91
CA ALA A 173 -13.71 -8.03 6.84
C ALA A 173 -12.55 -8.83 6.22
N LEU A 174 -11.32 -8.45 6.54
CA LEU A 174 -10.10 -9.20 6.20
C LEU A 174 -9.65 -10.04 7.40
N PRO A 175 -8.85 -11.12 7.19
CA PRO A 175 -8.21 -11.85 8.28
C PRO A 175 -7.39 -10.94 9.21
N GLU A 176 -7.06 -11.42 10.41
CA GLU A 176 -6.27 -10.65 11.39
C GLU A 176 -4.95 -10.18 10.80
N CYS A 177 -4.21 -11.11 10.17
CA CYS A 177 -2.99 -10.82 9.43
C CYS A 177 -3.27 -10.69 7.93
N VAL A 178 -2.73 -9.64 7.33
CA VAL A 178 -2.89 -9.27 5.92
C VAL A 178 -1.54 -8.91 5.33
N LYS A 179 -1.42 -8.94 4.00
CA LYS A 179 -0.25 -8.39 3.30
C LYS A 179 -0.50 -6.91 3.05
N ALA A 180 0.41 -6.05 3.51
CA ALA A 180 0.37 -4.61 3.28
C ALA A 180 1.61 -4.20 2.47
N GLY A 181 1.41 -3.51 1.35
CA GLY A 181 2.47 -3.14 0.42
C GLY A 181 2.12 -2.00 -0.50
#